data_AF-A0A417Z282-F1
#
_entry.id   AF-A0A417Z282-F1
#
_cell.length_a   1.000
_cell.length_b   1.000
_cell.length_c   1.000
_cell.angle_alpha   90.00
_cell.angle_beta   90.00
_cell.angle_gamma   90.00
#
_symmetry.space_group_name_H-M   'P 1'
#
loop_
_entity.id
_entity.type
_entity.pdbx_description
1 polymer ?
#
loop_
_entity_poly.entity_id
_entity_poly.type
_entity_poly.pdbx_seq_one_letter_code
_entity_poly.pdbx_strand_id
1 'polypeptide(L)'
;MLAVSRSAQEPKPLTRESSLPSSSTTPPRTPVRADPATEPATEYLRDLVPATHRSQWPICVPPQPNEQPRSWLVSASHRYGLTPRQFLTAMHIPGNPPGSGLERVLLDKRSGFYAVLGTEPPEPVKIPLIDDGRLSESVPKNTSSRYCPECLASGFGWSTLWQQPWTFACPHHHIALIATCPSCGQRPWSSSSWGGRLAGQACCTEREPRPKGGTSQRSIRPWCNGNLGDAAQIPVHDAALHAQQRLLVLVDAAHRDPGGPRSLGPWSATASQHLHTFCALLRLSVAQARSASSWADHLARASAAFDDLNQTDGSGPTINLMLSDHQTTGLLGPRSQALRSDLGPILVAAGIRNIASAIPPSSRLTFRTARAWAAHPPEWTSPRDHGQHILQEHQTERAPPAARKLGPAVSLDYRPTRPRRPRRRRARAIHDLAATRADYAMEPHRTRTRTARHIPTLRRNPTPVPPPSSLAKCPAGHGGSLHPVATGTAADQLQRTAARCSQRGRTCEGGRRAPR
;
A
#
# COMPACT_ATOMS: atom_id res chain seq x y z
N MET A 1 -33.27 -25.97 44.43
CA MET A 1 -32.77 -25.51 45.74
C MET A 1 -31.50 -24.70 45.52
N LEU A 2 -31.59 -23.38 45.62
CA LEU A 2 -30.63 -22.45 46.24
C LEU A 2 -31.14 -21.02 46.00
N ALA A 3 -31.06 -20.22 47.07
CA ALA A 3 -31.90 -19.08 47.37
C ALA A 3 -31.56 -17.81 46.56
N VAL A 4 -32.62 -17.08 46.21
CA VAL A 4 -32.57 -15.71 45.69
C VAL A 4 -32.92 -14.76 46.85
N SER A 5 -31.94 -14.05 47.38
CA SER A 5 -32.14 -13.00 48.37
C SER A 5 -32.44 -11.67 47.67
N ARG A 6 -33.70 -11.23 47.74
CA ARG A 6 -34.14 -9.88 47.36
C ARG A 6 -33.95 -8.96 48.58
N SER A 7 -33.05 -8.00 48.48
CA SER A 7 -32.97 -6.87 49.42
C SER A 7 -33.85 -5.73 48.94
N ALA A 8 -34.73 -5.29 49.83
CA ALA A 8 -35.64 -4.16 49.66
C ALA A 8 -34.87 -2.84 49.67
N GLN A 9 -35.20 -1.94 48.73
CA GLN A 9 -34.74 -0.56 48.72
C GLN A 9 -35.90 0.33 49.16
N GLU A 10 -35.71 1.02 50.28
CA GLU A 10 -36.62 2.05 50.80
C GLU A 10 -36.68 3.27 49.87
N PRO A 11 -37.86 3.94 49.76
CA PRO A 11 -38.03 5.12 48.93
C PRO A 11 -37.49 6.38 49.62
N LYS A 12 -36.60 7.09 48.92
CA LYS A 12 -36.09 8.43 49.29
C LYS A 12 -37.19 9.50 49.13
N PRO A 13 -37.39 10.42 50.08
CA PRO A 13 -38.39 11.47 49.96
C PRO A 13 -37.97 12.56 48.97
N LEU A 14 -38.92 12.97 48.13
CA LEU A 14 -38.83 14.11 47.22
C LEU A 14 -39.05 15.41 48.00
N THR A 15 -37.97 16.14 48.30
CA THR A 15 -38.05 17.56 48.66
C THR A 15 -38.04 18.42 47.40
N ARG A 16 -39.17 19.09 47.18
CA ARG A 16 -39.43 20.04 46.12
C ARG A 16 -39.13 21.43 46.67
N GLU A 17 -37.90 21.92 46.46
CA GLU A 17 -37.56 23.32 46.70
C GLU A 17 -37.58 24.11 45.38
N SER A 18 -38.59 24.98 45.31
CA SER A 18 -38.82 25.96 44.27
C SER A 18 -37.75 27.06 44.37
N SER A 19 -36.72 27.00 43.52
CA SER A 19 -35.75 28.09 43.36
C SER A 19 -36.19 29.06 42.27
N LEU A 20 -36.25 30.33 42.66
CA LEU A 20 -36.57 31.51 41.85
C LEU A 20 -35.60 31.68 40.66
N PRO A 21 -36.02 32.36 39.57
CA PRO A 21 -35.13 32.69 38.45
C PRO A 21 -34.12 33.76 38.88
N SER A 22 -32.86 33.38 39.04
CA SER A 22 -31.74 34.32 39.17
C SER A 22 -31.58 35.13 37.89
N SER A 23 -31.85 36.42 37.99
CA SER A 23 -31.56 37.42 36.96
C SER A 23 -30.07 37.42 36.63
N SER A 24 -29.74 37.06 35.39
CA SER A 24 -28.40 37.16 34.82
C SER A 24 -28.07 38.63 34.55
N THR A 25 -27.57 39.33 35.57
CA THR A 25 -26.95 40.64 35.40
C THR A 25 -25.54 40.44 34.84
N THR A 26 -25.40 40.55 33.53
CA THR A 26 -24.10 40.66 32.87
C THR A 26 -23.41 41.92 33.39
N PRO A 27 -22.23 41.84 34.04
CA PRO A 27 -21.53 43.03 34.49
C PRO A 27 -21.16 43.89 33.27
N PRO A 28 -21.25 45.23 33.37
CA PRO A 28 -20.85 46.13 32.30
C PRO A 28 -19.38 45.85 31.95
N ARG A 29 -19.16 45.62 30.66
CA ARG A 29 -17.86 45.34 30.06
C ARG A 29 -16.95 46.54 30.32
N THR A 30 -16.04 46.43 31.28
CA THR A 30 -15.03 47.46 31.54
C THR A 30 -14.27 47.71 30.24
N PRO A 31 -14.15 48.96 29.76
CA PRO A 31 -13.36 49.24 28.57
C PRO A 31 -11.94 48.77 28.84
N VAL A 32 -11.48 47.80 28.04
CA VAL A 32 -10.09 47.35 28.03
C VAL A 32 -9.26 48.60 27.75
N ARG A 33 -8.51 49.04 28.76
CA ARG A 33 -7.55 50.14 28.64
C ARG A 33 -6.64 49.80 27.48
N ALA A 34 -6.67 50.62 26.43
CA ALA A 34 -5.79 50.44 25.29
C ALA A 34 -4.35 50.40 25.82
N ASP A 35 -3.68 49.27 25.63
CA ASP A 35 -2.26 49.18 25.92
C ASP A 35 -1.56 50.32 25.15
N PRO A 36 -0.64 51.06 25.79
CA PRO A 36 0.10 52.11 25.14
C PRO A 36 0.73 51.52 23.87
N ALA A 37 0.54 52.21 22.75
CA ALA A 37 1.01 51.82 21.43
C ALA A 37 2.43 51.28 21.54
N THR A 38 2.57 49.96 21.47
CA THR A 38 3.87 49.30 21.45
C THR A 38 4.50 49.72 20.14
N GLU A 39 5.49 50.61 20.19
CA GLU A 39 6.31 50.94 19.03
C GLU A 39 6.79 49.65 18.36
N PRO A 40 6.88 49.62 17.03
CA PRO A 40 7.00 48.39 16.27
C PRO A 40 8.37 47.75 16.48
N ALA A 41 8.50 46.91 17.52
CA ALA A 41 9.61 45.98 17.72
C ALA A 41 9.87 45.09 16.48
N THR A 42 8.95 45.08 15.51
CA THR A 42 9.06 44.40 14.22
C THR A 42 10.07 45.04 13.26
N GLU A 43 10.39 46.33 13.38
CA GLU A 43 11.33 47.00 12.47
C GLU A 43 12.79 46.72 12.88
N TYR A 44 13.08 46.80 14.18
CA TYR A 44 14.41 46.50 14.72
C TYR A 44 14.84 45.02 14.50
N LEU A 45 13.89 44.09 14.63
CA LEU A 45 14.15 42.67 14.36
C LEU A 45 14.35 42.38 12.86
N ARG A 46 13.76 43.17 11.97
CA ARG A 46 14.00 43.01 10.53
C ARG A 46 15.47 43.28 10.24
N ASP A 47 16.03 44.37 10.73
CA ASP A 47 17.40 44.79 10.40
C ASP A 47 18.48 43.85 10.94
N LEU A 48 18.20 43.12 12.02
CA LEU A 48 19.12 42.14 12.60
C LEU A 48 19.12 40.78 11.87
N VAL A 49 18.09 40.48 11.07
CA VAL A 49 17.97 39.21 10.35
C VAL A 49 18.33 39.45 8.87
N PRO A 50 19.38 38.77 8.34
CA PRO A 50 19.73 38.85 6.92
C PRO A 50 18.51 38.65 6.03
N ALA A 51 18.39 39.41 4.95
CA ALA A 51 17.20 39.35 4.07
C ALA A 51 16.87 37.94 3.58
N THR A 52 17.89 37.09 3.39
CA THR A 52 17.77 35.66 3.05
C THR A 52 17.13 34.81 4.16
N HIS A 53 17.33 35.20 5.42
CA HIS A 53 16.74 34.53 6.59
C HIS A 53 15.34 35.08 6.91
N ARG A 54 14.93 36.22 6.33
CA ARG A 54 13.57 36.76 6.49
C ARG A 54 12.51 35.97 5.71
N SER A 55 12.92 35.28 4.65
CA SER A 55 12.04 34.46 3.80
C SER A 55 12.12 32.96 4.12
N GLN A 56 13.07 32.55 4.97
CA GLN A 56 13.28 31.17 5.38
C GLN A 56 12.87 30.97 6.84
N TRP A 57 12.32 29.81 7.15
CA TRP A 57 12.03 29.50 8.53
C TRP A 57 13.30 29.13 9.32
N PRO A 58 13.39 29.45 10.64
CA PRO A 58 14.65 29.32 11.39
C PRO A 58 15.16 27.88 11.57
N ILE A 59 14.29 26.87 11.47
CA ILE A 59 14.63 25.47 11.71
C ILE A 59 14.41 24.63 10.45
N CYS A 60 15.51 24.31 9.77
CA CYS A 60 15.47 23.38 8.65
C CYS A 60 15.06 21.97 9.14
N VAL A 61 14.00 21.41 8.54
CA VAL A 61 13.56 20.02 8.76
C VAL A 61 13.54 19.30 7.42
N PRO A 62 14.69 18.74 6.99
CA PRO A 62 14.76 18.05 5.72
C PRO A 62 13.93 16.75 5.79
N PRO A 63 13.20 16.41 4.73
CA PRO A 63 12.50 15.13 4.63
C PRO A 63 13.53 14.00 4.52
N GLN A 64 13.22 12.86 5.12
CA GLN A 64 14.08 11.69 4.97
C GLN A 64 13.88 11.05 3.58
N PRO A 65 14.90 10.33 3.05
CA PRO A 65 14.74 9.56 1.83
C PRO A 65 13.56 8.59 1.93
N ASN A 66 12.68 8.61 0.94
CA ASN A 66 11.43 7.84 0.94
C ASN A 66 10.44 8.20 2.07
N GLU A 67 10.52 9.36 2.71
CA GLU A 67 9.53 9.74 3.74
C GLU A 67 8.18 10.13 3.11
N GLN A 68 7.09 9.67 3.72
CA GLN A 68 5.74 10.07 3.34
C GLN A 68 5.54 11.57 3.60
N PRO A 69 4.92 12.32 2.68
CA PRO A 69 4.68 13.76 2.89
C PRO A 69 3.94 14.08 4.20
N ARG A 70 3.03 13.19 4.63
CA ARG A 70 2.31 13.33 5.91
C ARG A 70 3.22 13.15 7.12
N SER A 71 4.13 12.18 7.07
CA SER A 71 5.11 11.95 8.14
C SER A 71 6.03 13.16 8.28
N TRP A 72 6.54 13.63 7.15
CA TRP A 72 7.39 14.82 7.13
C TRP A 72 6.66 16.03 7.70
N LEU A 73 5.40 16.28 7.26
CA LEU A 73 4.59 17.37 7.78
C LEU A 73 4.41 17.29 9.30
N VAL A 74 4.10 16.11 9.85
CA VAL A 74 3.99 15.91 11.30
C VAL A 74 5.30 16.24 12.01
N SER A 75 6.43 15.83 11.44
CA SER A 75 7.77 16.04 11.98
C SER A 75 8.17 17.50 11.99
N ALA A 76 7.96 18.19 10.86
CA ALA A 76 8.20 19.62 10.74
C ALA A 76 7.31 20.40 11.71
N SER A 77 6.01 20.10 11.73
CA SER A 77 5.05 20.76 12.62
C SER A 77 5.43 20.55 14.09
N HIS A 78 5.81 19.32 14.48
CA HIS A 78 6.28 19.00 15.83
C HIS A 78 7.52 19.82 16.21
N ARG A 79 8.49 19.96 15.30
CA ARG A 79 9.71 20.73 15.54
C ARG A 79 9.45 22.22 15.79
N TYR A 80 8.40 22.77 15.16
CA TYR A 80 7.98 24.16 15.33
C TYR A 80 6.96 24.38 16.46
N GLY A 81 6.52 23.32 17.15
CA GLY A 81 5.46 23.43 18.16
C GLY A 81 4.09 23.80 17.58
N LEU A 82 3.87 23.57 16.29
CA LEU A 82 2.62 23.84 15.58
C LEU A 82 1.88 22.53 15.29
N THR A 83 0.56 22.56 15.29
CA THR A 83 -0.21 21.45 14.68
C THR A 83 0.00 21.45 13.16
N PRO A 84 -0.13 20.32 12.46
CA PRO A 84 -0.05 20.28 11.00
C PRO A 84 -0.94 21.31 10.30
N ARG A 85 -2.16 21.54 10.81
CA ARG A 85 -3.05 22.58 10.28
C ARG A 85 -2.50 23.99 10.50
N GLN A 86 -2.00 24.31 11.69
CA GLN A 86 -1.38 25.61 11.96
C GLN A 86 -0.12 25.81 11.14
N PHE A 87 0.69 24.77 10.97
CA PHE A 87 1.89 24.80 10.13
C PHE A 87 1.53 25.12 8.67
N LEU A 88 0.54 24.42 8.09
CA LEU A 88 0.08 24.70 6.73
C LEU A 88 -0.50 26.12 6.60
N THR A 89 -1.21 26.60 7.62
CA THR A 89 -1.76 27.97 7.66
C THR A 89 -0.66 29.02 7.67
N ALA A 90 0.38 28.81 8.48
CA ALA A 90 1.55 29.68 8.58
C ALA A 90 2.37 29.70 7.27
N MET A 91 2.30 28.61 6.49
CA MET A 91 2.89 28.51 5.15
C MET A 91 1.98 29.09 4.04
N HIS A 92 0.86 29.74 4.41
CA HIS A 92 -0.14 30.28 3.49
C HIS A 92 -0.72 29.25 2.51
N ILE A 93 -0.88 28.00 2.96
CA ILE A 93 -1.50 26.93 2.17
C ILE A 93 -2.97 26.87 2.58
N PRO A 94 -3.90 27.34 1.72
CA PRO A 94 -5.31 27.38 2.08
C PRO A 94 -5.88 25.96 2.16
N GLY A 95 -6.69 25.75 3.20
CA GLY A 95 -7.56 24.60 3.30
C GLY A 95 -7.12 23.57 4.32
N ASN A 96 -8.12 22.89 4.86
CA ASN A 96 -7.95 21.64 5.57
C ASN A 96 -8.32 20.53 4.60
N PRO A 97 -7.43 20.15 3.67
CA PRO A 97 -7.78 19.17 2.66
C PRO A 97 -8.29 17.92 3.38
N PRO A 98 -9.44 17.35 2.95
CA PRO A 98 -9.89 16.06 3.47
C PRO A 98 -8.74 15.07 3.29
N GLY A 99 -8.63 14.08 4.17
CA GLY A 99 -7.42 13.28 4.35
C GLY A 99 -6.81 12.67 3.07
N SER A 100 -7.53 12.51 1.96
CA SER A 100 -6.99 12.09 0.67
C SER A 100 -6.38 13.21 -0.19
N GLY A 101 -6.84 14.46 -0.06
CA GLY A 101 -6.38 15.59 -0.86
C GLY A 101 -5.07 16.21 -0.37
N LEU A 102 -4.71 16.01 0.90
CA LEU A 102 -3.53 16.65 1.49
C LEU A 102 -2.24 16.21 0.79
N GLU A 103 -2.13 14.92 0.50
CA GLU A 103 -0.94 14.35 -0.11
C GLU A 103 -0.70 14.89 -1.51
N ARG A 104 -1.78 15.06 -2.28
CA ARG A 104 -1.72 15.72 -3.58
C ARG A 104 -1.32 17.19 -3.45
N VAL A 105 -1.88 17.93 -2.50
CA VAL A 105 -1.48 19.32 -2.25
C VAL A 105 -0.01 19.40 -1.86
N LEU A 106 0.46 18.48 -1.01
CA LEU A 106 1.85 18.42 -0.58
C LEU A 106 2.81 18.13 -1.74
N LEU A 107 2.41 17.25 -2.66
CA LEU A 107 3.17 16.93 -3.86
C LEU A 107 3.16 18.08 -4.88
N ASP A 108 1.99 18.68 -5.15
CA ASP A 108 1.81 19.76 -6.12
C ASP A 108 2.56 21.03 -5.72
N LYS A 109 2.71 21.29 -4.41
CA LYS A 109 3.35 22.49 -3.87
C LYS A 109 4.74 22.23 -3.26
N ARG A 110 5.30 21.04 -3.49
CA ARG A 110 6.55 20.57 -2.88
C ARG A 110 7.69 21.58 -2.95
N SER A 111 7.96 22.15 -4.13
CA SER A 111 9.09 23.04 -4.35
C SER A 111 8.97 24.33 -3.53
N GLY A 112 7.75 24.85 -3.41
CA GLY A 112 7.45 26.00 -2.55
C GLY A 112 7.74 25.72 -1.08
N PHE A 113 7.44 24.50 -0.59
CA PHE A 113 7.73 24.15 0.81
C PHE A 113 9.20 24.10 1.12
N TYR A 114 9.95 23.40 0.27
CA TYR A 114 11.38 23.22 0.51
C TYR A 114 12.13 24.55 0.37
N ALA A 115 11.72 25.41 -0.58
CA ALA A 115 12.26 26.76 -0.69
C ALA A 115 12.07 27.60 0.59
N VAL A 116 10.86 27.59 1.17
CA VAL A 116 10.56 28.32 2.43
C VAL A 116 11.30 27.72 3.64
N LEU A 117 11.62 26.44 3.60
CA LEU A 117 12.36 25.74 4.65
C LEU A 117 13.88 25.74 4.44
N GLY A 118 14.39 26.39 3.37
CA GLY A 118 15.81 26.41 3.05
C GLY A 118 16.38 25.04 2.69
N THR A 119 15.56 24.17 2.11
CA THR A 119 15.92 22.80 1.72
C THR A 119 15.66 22.56 0.24
N GLU A 120 16.31 21.55 -0.33
CA GLU A 120 15.94 21.04 -1.64
C GLU A 120 14.90 19.93 -1.49
N PRO A 121 13.91 19.85 -2.40
CA PRO A 121 13.04 18.70 -2.45
C PRO A 121 13.88 17.45 -2.65
N PRO A 122 13.70 16.39 -1.84
CA PRO A 122 14.23 15.09 -2.19
C PRO A 122 13.65 14.72 -3.55
N GLU A 123 14.46 14.06 -4.38
CA GLU A 123 13.93 13.57 -5.63
C GLU A 123 12.68 12.74 -5.33
N PRO A 124 11.56 12.98 -6.04
CA PRO A 124 10.38 12.17 -5.85
C PRO A 124 10.80 10.74 -6.12
N VAL A 125 10.69 9.90 -5.10
CA VAL A 125 10.81 8.46 -5.30
C VAL A 125 9.63 8.12 -6.19
N LYS A 126 9.90 7.92 -7.48
CA LYS A 126 8.93 7.46 -8.44
C LYS A 126 8.67 6.01 -8.09
N ILE A 127 7.78 5.79 -7.12
CA ILE A 127 7.31 4.46 -6.87
C ILE A 127 6.35 4.17 -8.01
N PRO A 128 6.69 3.25 -8.92
CA PRO A 128 5.82 2.92 -10.02
C PRO A 128 4.61 2.25 -9.39
N LEU A 129 3.48 2.96 -9.39
CA LEU A 129 2.22 2.31 -9.08
C LEU A 129 2.01 1.29 -10.20
N ILE A 130 1.92 0.00 -9.84
CA ILE A 130 1.48 -1.01 -10.79
C ILE A 130 0.02 -0.69 -11.08
N ASP A 131 -0.23 0.14 -12.11
CA ASP A 131 -1.56 0.45 -12.63
C ASP A 131 -2.07 -0.69 -13.53
N ASP A 132 -1.82 -1.93 -13.09
CA ASP A 132 -2.55 -3.07 -13.59
C ASP A 132 -3.84 -3.08 -12.79
N GLY A 133 -4.88 -2.40 -13.29
CA GLY A 133 -6.17 -2.20 -12.61
C GLY A 133 -6.79 -3.49 -12.06
N ARG A 134 -6.33 -4.67 -12.53
CA ARG A 134 -6.74 -5.99 -12.06
C ARG A 134 -6.00 -6.46 -10.79
N LEU A 135 -4.73 -6.08 -10.61
CA LEU A 135 -4.04 -6.31 -9.33
C LEU A 135 -4.67 -5.48 -8.21
N SER A 136 -5.17 -4.28 -8.53
CA SER A 136 -5.80 -3.39 -7.55
C SER A 136 -7.00 -4.01 -6.82
N GLU A 137 -7.70 -4.98 -7.41
CA GLU A 137 -8.84 -5.63 -6.76
C GLU A 137 -8.43 -6.69 -5.72
N SER A 138 -7.33 -7.39 -5.98
CA SER A 138 -6.82 -8.49 -5.15
C SER A 138 -5.88 -8.02 -4.03
N VAL A 139 -5.44 -6.77 -4.12
CA VAL A 139 -4.48 -6.17 -3.22
C VAL A 139 -5.13 -5.73 -1.90
N PRO A 140 -4.42 -5.83 -0.76
CA PRO A 140 -4.87 -5.25 0.50
C PRO A 140 -5.20 -3.75 0.36
N LYS A 141 -6.43 -3.37 0.70
CA LYS A 141 -6.86 -1.96 0.71
C LYS A 141 -6.36 -1.25 1.98
N ASN A 142 -6.13 0.07 1.89
CA ASN A 142 -5.75 0.95 3.02
C ASN A 142 -4.34 0.73 3.59
N THR A 143 -3.36 0.60 2.71
CA THR A 143 -1.95 0.43 3.02
C THR A 143 -1.26 1.69 3.54
N SER A 144 -1.88 2.85 3.41
CA SER A 144 -1.30 4.16 3.74
C SER A 144 -1.02 4.41 5.23
N SER A 145 -1.53 3.55 6.12
CA SER A 145 -1.37 3.66 7.58
C SER A 145 -0.49 2.56 8.18
N ARG A 146 0.23 1.82 7.33
CA ARG A 146 1.19 0.79 7.78
C ARG A 146 2.51 1.42 8.21
N TYR A 147 3.08 0.91 9.30
CA TYR A 147 4.36 1.35 9.85
C TYR A 147 5.23 0.19 10.35
N CYS A 148 6.51 0.47 10.49
CA CYS A 148 7.47 -0.40 11.18
C CYS A 148 7.76 0.18 12.57
N PRO A 149 7.47 -0.54 13.68
CA PRO A 149 7.67 -0.03 15.03
C PRO A 149 9.14 0.32 15.31
N GLU A 150 10.09 -0.50 14.85
CA GLU A 150 11.54 -0.27 15.00
C GLU A 150 12.02 0.99 14.28
N CYS A 151 11.54 1.25 13.06
CA CYS A 151 11.86 2.48 12.34
C CYS A 151 11.38 3.70 13.11
N LEU A 152 10.13 3.68 13.62
CA LEU A 152 9.58 4.81 14.37
C LEU A 152 10.27 5.01 15.72
N ALA A 153 10.63 3.93 16.42
CA ALA A 153 11.38 3.99 17.67
C ALA A 153 12.78 4.61 17.48
N SER A 154 13.39 4.36 16.33
CA SER A 154 14.68 4.94 15.94
C SER A 154 14.60 6.39 15.43
N GLY A 155 13.39 6.98 15.35
CA GLY A 155 13.18 8.33 14.84
C GLY A 155 13.20 8.46 13.31
N PHE A 156 13.05 7.35 12.59
CA PHE A 156 12.80 7.39 11.16
C PHE A 156 11.33 7.72 10.88
N GLY A 157 11.13 8.53 9.85
CA GLY A 157 9.82 8.85 9.32
C GLY A 157 9.15 7.66 8.67
N TRP A 158 7.88 7.81 8.36
CA TRP A 158 7.13 6.76 7.70
C TRP A 158 7.54 6.65 6.25
N SER A 159 7.89 5.44 5.79
CA SER A 159 8.32 5.25 4.41
C SER A 159 7.16 5.24 3.42
N THR A 160 7.31 5.90 2.27
CA THR A 160 6.41 5.84 1.11
C THR A 160 6.28 4.42 0.57
N LEU A 161 7.30 3.59 0.75
CA LEU A 161 7.25 2.17 0.40
C LEU A 161 6.17 1.42 1.17
N TRP A 162 5.86 1.82 2.41
CA TRP A 162 4.86 1.15 3.24
C TRP A 162 3.42 1.36 2.73
N GLN A 163 3.20 2.42 1.95
CA GLN A 163 1.92 2.66 1.27
C GLN A 163 1.70 1.69 0.10
N GLN A 164 2.73 0.98 -0.36
CA GLN A 164 2.59 0.10 -1.51
C GLN A 164 1.93 -1.21 -1.13
N PRO A 165 0.85 -1.63 -1.81
CA PRO A 165 0.21 -2.93 -1.69
C PRO A 165 1.11 -4.13 -1.36
N TRP A 166 2.20 -4.25 -2.11
CA TRP A 166 3.13 -5.37 -2.06
C TRP A 166 4.20 -5.26 -0.97
N THR A 167 4.35 -4.10 -0.33
CA THR A 167 5.24 -3.96 0.83
C THR A 167 4.45 -4.31 2.09
N PHE A 168 4.60 -5.53 2.60
CA PHE A 168 3.96 -5.98 3.84
C PHE A 168 4.97 -6.15 4.98
N ALA A 169 6.27 -6.11 4.69
CA ALA A 169 7.34 -6.19 5.67
C ALA A 169 8.32 -5.01 5.51
N CYS A 170 8.95 -4.61 6.61
CA CYS A 170 10.02 -3.63 6.57
C CYS A 170 11.29 -4.25 5.95
N PRO A 171 11.87 -3.69 4.88
CA PRO A 171 13.07 -4.25 4.26
C PRO A 171 14.34 -4.07 5.10
N HIS A 172 14.31 -3.22 6.13
CA HIS A 172 15.46 -2.99 7.02
C HIS A 172 15.39 -3.88 8.27
N HIS A 173 14.20 -3.99 8.87
CA HIS A 173 14.01 -4.70 10.15
C HIS A 173 13.41 -6.10 9.99
N HIS A 174 13.00 -6.49 8.77
CA HIS A 174 12.48 -7.83 8.45
C HIS A 174 11.23 -8.26 9.26
N ILE A 175 10.50 -7.27 9.78
CA ILE A 175 9.24 -7.47 10.52
C ILE A 175 8.03 -7.03 9.70
N ALA A 176 6.88 -7.64 9.98
CA ALA A 176 5.62 -7.31 9.35
C ALA A 176 5.22 -5.86 9.68
N LEU A 177 4.74 -5.13 8.68
CA LEU A 177 4.24 -3.78 8.89
C LEU A 177 2.87 -3.82 9.59
N ILE A 178 2.72 -2.95 10.59
CA ILE A 178 1.55 -2.90 11.46
C ILE A 178 0.65 -1.76 10.98
N ALA A 179 -0.67 -1.98 10.92
CA ALA A 179 -1.63 -0.98 10.44
C ALA A 179 -2.39 -0.27 11.58
N THR A 180 -2.32 -0.79 12.81
CA THR A 180 -3.12 -0.33 13.95
C THR A 180 -2.24 0.07 15.12
N CYS A 181 -2.67 1.07 15.88
CA CYS A 181 -2.01 1.43 17.14
C CYS A 181 -2.22 0.33 18.18
N PRO A 182 -1.17 -0.09 18.92
CA PRO A 182 -1.29 -1.13 19.95
C PRO A 182 -2.15 -0.68 21.14
N SER A 183 -2.19 0.61 21.45
CA SER A 183 -2.93 1.14 22.61
C SER A 183 -4.43 1.28 22.35
N CYS A 184 -4.83 1.80 21.18
CA CYS A 184 -6.25 2.13 20.90
C CYS A 184 -6.88 1.30 19.78
N GLY A 185 -6.12 0.48 19.07
CA GLY A 185 -6.57 -0.33 17.94
C GLY A 185 -6.96 0.45 16.68
N GLN A 186 -6.90 1.79 16.71
CA GLN A 186 -7.23 2.64 15.54
C GLN A 186 -6.07 2.66 14.55
N ARG A 187 -6.39 2.91 13.27
CA ARG A 187 -5.38 3.11 12.22
C ARG A 187 -4.87 4.55 12.26
N PRO A 188 -3.55 4.77 12.33
CA PRO A 188 -3.01 6.13 12.26
C PRO A 188 -3.46 6.87 10.99
N TRP A 189 -3.76 8.16 11.12
CA TRP A 189 -4.23 9.04 10.05
C TRP A 189 -5.52 8.63 9.32
N SER A 190 -6.34 7.78 9.94
CA SER A 190 -7.61 7.35 9.37
C SER A 190 -8.69 8.42 9.47
N SER A 191 -8.62 9.32 10.46
CA SER A 191 -9.55 10.43 10.62
C SER A 191 -8.92 11.77 10.23
N SER A 192 -9.72 12.78 9.86
CA SER A 192 -9.20 14.15 9.63
C SER A 192 -8.70 14.87 10.89
N SER A 193 -8.84 14.23 12.06
CA SER A 193 -8.50 14.86 13.34
C SER A 193 -6.99 15.02 13.53
N TRP A 194 -6.16 14.15 12.96
CA TRP A 194 -4.70 14.18 13.14
C TRP A 194 -4.08 15.54 12.79
N GLY A 195 -4.66 16.28 11.84
CA GLY A 195 -4.15 17.59 11.43
C GLY A 195 -4.23 18.66 12.53
N GLY A 196 -5.09 18.46 13.53
CA GLY A 196 -5.23 19.34 14.69
C GLY A 196 -4.40 18.91 15.90
N ARG A 197 -3.43 17.99 15.74
CA ARG A 197 -2.63 17.46 16.84
C ARG A 197 -1.15 17.76 16.68
N LEU A 198 -0.54 18.24 17.75
CA LEU A 198 0.90 18.28 17.92
C LEU A 198 1.37 16.93 18.48
N ALA A 199 2.06 16.13 17.68
CA ALA A 199 2.53 14.79 18.07
C ALA A 199 3.82 14.44 17.31
N GLY A 200 4.71 13.68 17.94
CA GLY A 200 5.88 13.13 17.27
C GLY A 200 5.52 12.00 16.30
N GLN A 201 6.47 11.60 15.43
CA GLN A 201 6.28 10.56 14.40
C GLN A 201 5.83 9.21 14.95
N ALA A 202 6.35 8.84 16.13
CA ALA A 202 6.05 7.58 16.81
C ALA A 202 4.74 7.63 17.61
N CYS A 203 4.08 8.78 17.75
CA CYS A 203 2.85 8.88 18.52
C CYS A 203 1.63 8.57 17.65
N CYS A 204 0.71 7.73 18.15
CA CYS A 204 -0.57 7.48 17.53
C CYS A 204 -1.30 8.80 17.31
N THR A 205 -1.77 9.10 16.11
CA THR A 205 -2.40 10.39 15.76
C THR A 205 -3.91 10.43 15.94
N GLU A 206 -4.52 9.34 16.41
CA GLU A 206 -5.97 9.22 16.56
C GLU A 206 -6.46 9.57 17.97
N ARG A 207 -7.75 9.91 18.07
CA ARG A 207 -8.47 10.02 19.35
C ARG A 207 -8.84 8.64 19.88
N GLU A 208 -9.08 8.55 21.18
CA GLU A 208 -9.53 7.30 21.80
C GLU A 208 -10.82 6.77 21.14
N PRO A 209 -10.99 5.44 21.01
CA PRO A 209 -12.19 4.85 20.46
C PRO A 209 -13.40 5.21 21.33
N ARG A 210 -14.58 5.29 20.70
CA ARG A 210 -15.80 5.56 21.45
C ARG A 210 -16.13 4.34 22.32
N PRO A 211 -16.42 4.51 23.63
CA PRO A 211 -16.87 3.39 24.45
C PRO A 211 -18.17 2.83 23.87
N LYS A 212 -18.28 1.50 23.82
CA LYS A 212 -19.50 0.82 23.36
C LYS A 212 -20.64 1.18 24.31
N GLY A 213 -21.70 1.80 23.79
CA GLY A 213 -22.90 2.17 24.56
C GLY A 213 -22.97 3.63 25.06
N GLY A 214 -21.95 4.47 24.82
CA GLY A 214 -22.00 5.87 25.22
C GLY A 214 -22.89 6.74 24.32
N THR A 215 -23.98 7.29 24.86
CA THR A 215 -24.97 8.13 24.15
C THR A 215 -24.50 9.56 23.86
N SER A 216 -23.49 10.07 24.57
CA SER A 216 -22.98 11.42 24.31
C SER A 216 -22.21 11.51 22.98
N GLN A 217 -22.87 12.05 21.95
CA GLN A 217 -22.27 12.38 20.65
C GLN A 217 -21.40 13.66 20.70
N ARG A 218 -21.43 14.42 21.81
CA ARG A 218 -20.93 15.81 21.83
C ARG A 218 -19.59 16.01 22.55
N SER A 219 -19.06 15.03 23.30
CA SER A 219 -17.75 15.21 23.95
C SER A 219 -16.61 15.01 22.96
N ILE A 220 -15.71 15.99 22.90
CA ILE A 220 -14.42 15.85 22.22
C ILE A 220 -13.63 14.79 22.98
N ARG A 221 -13.38 13.64 22.33
CA ARG A 221 -12.63 12.53 22.92
C ARG A 221 -11.17 12.91 23.15
N PRO A 222 -10.52 12.47 24.24
CA PRO A 222 -9.09 12.68 24.42
C PRO A 222 -8.28 12.01 23.31
N TRP A 223 -7.03 12.43 23.18
CA TRP A 223 -6.06 11.85 22.25
C TRP A 223 -5.50 10.54 22.81
N CYS A 224 -5.26 9.55 21.94
CA CYS A 224 -4.73 8.25 22.37
C CYS A 224 -3.32 8.35 22.99
N ASN A 225 -2.43 9.15 22.41
CA ASN A 225 -1.02 9.28 22.84
C ASN A 225 -0.18 7.98 22.89
N GLY A 226 -0.74 6.83 22.52
CA GLY A 226 0.01 5.56 22.46
C GLY A 226 1.23 5.65 21.56
N ASN A 227 2.36 5.11 22.03
CA ASN A 227 3.57 4.98 21.24
C ASN A 227 3.42 3.82 20.24
N LEU A 228 3.61 4.11 18.96
CA LEU A 228 3.57 3.14 17.88
C LEU A 228 4.84 2.26 17.86
N GLY A 229 5.94 2.72 18.45
CA GLY A 229 7.15 1.92 18.63
C GLY A 229 6.94 0.70 19.56
N ASP A 230 5.94 0.76 20.45
CA ASP A 230 5.63 -0.32 21.40
C ASP A 230 4.86 -1.49 20.77
N ALA A 231 4.54 -1.40 19.48
CA ALA A 231 3.75 -2.41 18.81
C ALA A 231 4.53 -3.72 18.65
N ALA A 232 3.84 -4.85 18.86
CA ALA A 232 4.46 -6.18 18.83
C ALA A 232 5.13 -6.46 17.47
N GLN A 233 6.39 -6.89 17.53
CA GLN A 233 7.19 -7.19 16.36
C GLN A 233 6.91 -8.63 15.91
N ILE A 234 6.46 -8.77 14.67
CA ILE A 234 6.17 -10.08 14.08
C ILE A 234 7.23 -10.31 12.99
N PRO A 235 8.21 -11.20 13.20
CA PRO A 235 9.21 -11.51 12.18
C PRO A 235 8.54 -12.14 10.96
N VAL A 236 9.04 -11.84 9.78
CA VAL A 236 8.54 -12.38 8.51
C VAL A 236 9.51 -13.43 8.00
N HIS A 237 8.99 -14.53 7.45
CA HIS A 237 9.82 -15.56 6.84
C HIS A 237 10.64 -15.05 5.65
N ASP A 238 11.89 -15.51 5.55
CA ASP A 238 12.84 -15.10 4.51
C ASP A 238 12.32 -15.26 3.09
N ALA A 239 11.56 -16.33 2.80
CA ALA A 239 10.97 -16.56 1.48
C ALA A 239 10.02 -15.43 1.06
N ALA A 240 9.23 -14.90 2.01
CA ALA A 240 8.30 -13.82 1.74
C ALA A 240 9.02 -12.47 1.61
N LEU A 241 10.07 -12.23 2.41
CA LEU A 241 10.93 -11.05 2.27
C LEU A 241 11.66 -11.02 0.93
N HIS A 242 12.24 -12.15 0.52
CA HIS A 242 12.88 -12.30 -0.77
C HIS A 242 11.90 -12.06 -1.92
N ALA A 243 10.67 -12.59 -1.81
CA ALA A 243 9.61 -12.34 -2.79
C ALA A 243 9.21 -10.85 -2.88
N GLN A 244 9.12 -10.16 -1.75
CA GLN A 244 8.88 -8.71 -1.70
C GLN A 244 10.02 -7.94 -2.38
N GLN A 245 11.27 -8.25 -2.03
CA GLN A 245 12.43 -7.59 -2.58
C GLN A 245 12.53 -7.81 -4.10
N ARG A 246 12.25 -9.03 -4.58
CA ARG A 246 12.18 -9.33 -6.01
C ARG A 246 11.14 -8.46 -6.72
N LEU A 247 9.92 -8.38 -6.20
CA LEU A 247 8.89 -7.55 -6.81
C LEU A 247 9.32 -6.08 -6.86
N LEU A 248 9.92 -5.55 -5.79
CA LEU A 248 10.44 -4.17 -5.79
C LEU A 248 11.53 -3.95 -6.86
N VAL A 249 12.45 -4.91 -7.04
CA VAL A 249 13.47 -4.87 -8.10
C VAL A 249 12.85 -4.91 -9.50
N LEU A 250 11.85 -5.77 -9.71
CA LEU A 250 11.14 -5.87 -10.99
C LEU A 250 10.38 -4.59 -11.33
N VAL A 251 9.72 -4.00 -10.34
CA VAL A 251 9.02 -2.72 -10.45
C VAL A 251 9.98 -1.59 -10.83
N ASP A 252 11.11 -1.49 -10.13
CA ASP A 252 12.13 -0.48 -10.40
C ASP A 252 12.81 -0.67 -11.78
N ALA A 253 13.09 -1.91 -12.19
CA ALA A 253 13.63 -2.22 -13.51
C ALA A 253 12.66 -1.83 -14.63
N ALA A 254 11.38 -2.21 -14.51
CA ALA A 254 10.36 -1.88 -15.50
C ALA A 254 10.09 -0.36 -15.59
N HIS A 255 10.28 0.37 -14.50
CA HIS A 255 10.14 1.82 -14.51
C HIS A 255 11.30 2.55 -15.19
N ARG A 256 12.54 2.13 -14.90
CA ARG A 256 13.74 2.77 -15.45
C ARG A 256 13.94 2.46 -16.93
N ASP A 257 13.72 1.20 -17.31
CA ASP A 257 13.92 0.73 -18.68
C ASP A 257 12.86 -0.32 -19.06
N PRO A 258 11.62 0.12 -19.38
CA PRO A 258 10.51 -0.79 -19.64
C PRO A 258 10.76 -1.75 -20.82
N GLY A 259 11.53 -1.30 -21.81
CA GLY A 259 11.87 -2.06 -23.02
C GLY A 259 13.18 -2.83 -22.93
N GLY A 260 13.96 -2.64 -21.87
CA GLY A 260 15.26 -3.26 -21.69
C GLY A 260 15.20 -4.79 -21.80
N PRO A 261 16.05 -5.41 -22.63
CA PRO A 261 16.06 -6.85 -22.82
C PRO A 261 16.49 -7.56 -21.54
N ARG A 262 15.80 -8.65 -21.23
CA ARG A 262 15.99 -9.51 -20.07
C ARG A 262 15.78 -10.96 -20.50
N SER A 263 16.42 -11.88 -19.80
CA SER A 263 16.16 -13.31 -19.97
C SER A 263 15.37 -13.81 -18.76
N LEU A 264 14.33 -14.59 -19.03
CA LEU A 264 13.62 -15.38 -18.04
C LEU A 264 13.70 -16.82 -18.53
N GLY A 265 14.65 -17.59 -18.00
CA GLY A 265 14.91 -18.95 -18.48
C GLY A 265 15.10 -19.01 -20.01
N PRO A 266 14.29 -19.79 -20.75
CA PRO A 266 14.41 -19.92 -22.21
C PRO A 266 13.77 -18.76 -23.01
N TRP A 267 13.19 -17.75 -22.36
CA TRP A 267 12.49 -16.64 -23.01
C TRP A 267 13.30 -15.35 -23.01
N SER A 268 13.35 -14.65 -24.15
CA SER A 268 13.78 -13.25 -24.19
C SER A 268 12.56 -12.37 -23.94
N ALA A 269 12.67 -11.50 -22.96
CA ALA A 269 11.56 -10.67 -22.50
C ALA A 269 12.06 -9.25 -22.21
N THR A 270 11.14 -8.30 -22.08
CA THR A 270 11.48 -6.96 -21.59
C THR A 270 11.33 -6.87 -20.07
N ALA A 271 11.89 -5.85 -19.44
CA ALA A 271 11.67 -5.59 -18.01
C ALA A 271 10.17 -5.47 -17.66
N SER A 272 9.37 -4.85 -18.54
CA SER A 272 7.91 -4.78 -18.37
C SER A 272 7.24 -6.16 -18.43
N GLN A 273 7.71 -7.04 -19.33
CA GLN A 273 7.20 -8.40 -19.45
C GLN A 273 7.59 -9.26 -18.25
N HIS A 274 8.77 -9.07 -17.65
CA HIS A 274 9.15 -9.70 -16.38
C HIS A 274 8.19 -9.31 -15.25
N LEU A 275 7.96 -8.01 -15.08
CA LEU A 275 7.03 -7.51 -14.06
C LEU A 275 5.62 -8.06 -14.30
N HIS A 276 5.11 -7.98 -15.54
CA HIS A 276 3.79 -8.48 -15.89
C HIS A 276 3.66 -9.98 -15.60
N THR A 277 4.67 -10.78 -15.92
CA THR A 277 4.70 -12.23 -15.64
C THR A 277 4.61 -12.50 -14.15
N PHE A 278 5.42 -11.80 -13.34
CA PHE A 278 5.35 -11.92 -11.88
C PHE A 278 3.97 -11.52 -11.32
N CYS A 279 3.40 -10.41 -11.81
CA CYS A 279 2.07 -9.95 -11.45
C CYS A 279 0.97 -10.95 -11.84
N ALA A 280 1.08 -11.61 -12.99
CA ALA A 280 0.17 -12.66 -13.42
C ALA A 280 0.26 -13.89 -12.51
N LEU A 281 1.47 -14.33 -12.12
CA LEU A 281 1.66 -15.39 -11.12
C LEU A 281 1.06 -15.03 -9.77
N LEU A 282 1.23 -13.79 -9.31
CA LEU A 282 0.62 -13.34 -8.06
C LEU A 282 -0.91 -13.42 -8.10
N ARG A 283 -1.53 -13.02 -9.21
CA ARG A 283 -2.98 -13.14 -9.40
C ARG A 283 -3.44 -14.61 -9.42
N LEU A 284 -2.69 -15.48 -10.10
CA LEU A 284 -2.96 -16.92 -10.09
C LEU A 284 -2.91 -17.49 -8.67
N SER A 285 -1.89 -17.13 -7.90
CA SER A 285 -1.70 -17.56 -6.52
C SER A 285 -2.87 -17.15 -5.62
N VAL A 286 -3.39 -15.92 -5.80
CA VAL A 286 -4.57 -15.44 -5.08
C VAL A 286 -5.84 -16.16 -5.54
N ALA A 287 -6.03 -16.35 -6.85
CA ALA A 287 -7.21 -17.02 -7.40
C ALA A 287 -7.33 -18.49 -6.97
N GLN A 288 -6.20 -19.16 -6.73
CA GLN A 288 -6.14 -20.56 -6.28
C GLN A 288 -6.24 -20.75 -4.77
N ALA A 289 -6.28 -19.65 -4.01
CA ALA A 289 -6.38 -19.71 -2.56
C ALA A 289 -7.72 -20.32 -2.14
N ARG A 290 -7.72 -21.58 -1.71
CA ARG A 290 -8.93 -22.23 -1.16
C ARG A 290 -9.22 -21.82 0.29
N SER A 291 -8.24 -21.28 0.99
CA SER A 291 -8.31 -20.83 2.38
C SER A 291 -7.82 -19.38 2.53
N ALA A 292 -8.03 -18.79 3.71
CA ALA A 292 -7.48 -17.49 4.07
C ALA A 292 -5.96 -17.55 4.23
N SER A 293 -5.24 -17.58 3.11
CA SER A 293 -3.79 -17.42 3.06
C SER A 293 -3.42 -15.95 3.25
N SER A 294 -2.25 -15.70 3.85
CA SER A 294 -1.77 -14.32 3.98
C SER A 294 -1.27 -13.82 2.62
N TRP A 295 -1.23 -12.49 2.45
CA TRP A 295 -0.62 -11.88 1.27
C TRP A 295 0.86 -12.26 1.10
N ALA A 296 1.57 -12.47 2.22
CA ALA A 296 2.96 -12.93 2.24
C ALA A 296 3.10 -14.31 1.58
N ASP A 297 2.17 -15.23 1.86
CA ASP A 297 2.16 -16.58 1.27
C ASP A 297 1.93 -16.52 -0.25
N HIS A 298 1.02 -15.64 -0.69
CA HIS A 298 0.75 -15.46 -2.11
C HIS A 298 1.96 -14.95 -2.87
N LEU A 299 2.67 -13.98 -2.28
CA LEU A 299 3.88 -13.42 -2.87
C LEU A 299 5.03 -14.43 -2.88
N ALA A 300 5.22 -15.17 -1.80
CA ALA A 300 6.22 -16.25 -1.73
C ALA A 300 5.98 -17.32 -2.80
N ARG A 301 4.72 -17.76 -2.97
CA ARG A 301 4.34 -18.73 -4.01
C ARG A 301 4.58 -18.19 -5.43
N ALA A 302 4.17 -16.95 -5.68
CA ALA A 302 4.41 -16.30 -6.98
C ALA A 302 5.91 -16.16 -7.28
N SER A 303 6.72 -15.85 -6.27
CA SER A 303 8.17 -15.77 -6.41
C SER A 303 8.78 -17.14 -6.71
N ALA A 304 8.37 -18.21 -6.04
CA ALA A 304 8.85 -19.55 -6.32
C ALA A 304 8.48 -20.03 -7.73
N ALA A 305 7.26 -19.76 -8.20
CA ALA A 305 6.88 -20.05 -9.59
C ALA A 305 7.66 -19.19 -10.60
N PHE A 306 8.05 -17.96 -10.23
CA PHE A 306 8.91 -17.12 -11.05
C PHE A 306 10.35 -17.66 -11.11
N ASP A 307 10.85 -18.25 -10.02
CA ASP A 307 12.13 -18.97 -10.01
C ASP A 307 12.11 -20.18 -10.95
N ASP A 308 11.03 -20.96 -10.91
CA ASP A 308 10.84 -22.10 -11.83
C ASP A 308 10.88 -21.65 -13.31
N LEU A 309 10.22 -20.53 -13.65
CA LEU A 309 10.30 -19.96 -15.00
C LEU A 309 11.71 -19.48 -15.37
N ASN A 310 12.52 -19.11 -14.39
CA ASN A 310 13.89 -18.66 -14.63
C ASN A 310 14.88 -19.81 -14.80
N GLN A 311 14.45 -21.06 -14.61
CA GLN A 311 15.26 -22.24 -14.91
C GLN A 311 15.43 -22.41 -16.43
N THR A 312 16.43 -23.18 -16.85
CA THR A 312 16.83 -23.33 -18.27
C THR A 312 15.73 -23.92 -19.16
N ASP A 313 14.90 -24.79 -18.59
CA ASP A 313 13.75 -25.38 -19.27
C ASP A 313 12.47 -24.55 -19.10
N GLY A 314 12.50 -23.53 -18.25
CA GLY A 314 11.34 -22.71 -17.89
C GLY A 314 10.24 -23.50 -17.19
N SER A 315 10.58 -24.59 -16.51
CA SER A 315 9.63 -25.47 -15.85
C SER A 315 10.01 -25.72 -14.39
N GLY A 316 9.04 -26.15 -13.60
CA GLY A 316 9.27 -26.48 -12.21
C GLY A 316 8.00 -26.81 -11.45
N PRO A 317 8.11 -27.39 -10.24
CA PRO A 317 6.96 -27.94 -9.53
C PRO A 317 5.93 -26.86 -9.17
N THR A 318 6.35 -25.66 -8.80
CA THR A 318 5.46 -24.58 -8.36
C THR A 318 4.70 -24.00 -9.55
N ILE A 319 5.40 -23.69 -10.64
CA ILE A 319 4.75 -23.19 -11.86
C ILE A 319 3.82 -24.25 -12.47
N ASN A 320 4.23 -25.53 -12.45
CA ASN A 320 3.40 -26.62 -12.98
C ASN A 320 2.11 -26.78 -12.18
N LEU A 321 2.20 -26.73 -10.85
CA LEU A 321 1.03 -26.75 -9.97
C LEU A 321 0.12 -25.53 -10.16
N MET A 322 0.71 -24.33 -10.30
CA MET A 322 -0.07 -23.11 -10.54
C MET A 322 -0.74 -23.11 -11.91
N LEU A 323 -0.13 -23.72 -12.93
CA LEU A 323 -0.73 -23.78 -14.24
C LEU A 323 -1.70 -24.97 -14.38
N SER A 324 -1.54 -26.08 -13.66
CA SER A 324 -2.40 -27.27 -13.80
C SER A 324 -3.88 -26.99 -13.55
N ASP A 325 -4.21 -26.14 -12.57
CA ASP A 325 -5.59 -25.74 -12.27
C ASP A 325 -6.21 -24.85 -13.37
N HIS A 326 -5.37 -24.17 -14.15
CA HIS A 326 -5.79 -23.28 -15.25
C HIS A 326 -5.68 -23.91 -16.65
N GLN A 327 -4.93 -25.00 -16.77
CA GLN A 327 -4.44 -25.55 -18.03
C GLN A 327 -5.52 -26.18 -18.92
N THR A 328 -6.62 -26.68 -18.35
CA THR A 328 -7.57 -27.49 -19.13
C THR A 328 -8.65 -26.69 -19.84
N THR A 329 -9.05 -25.52 -19.34
CA THR A 329 -10.14 -24.75 -19.97
C THR A 329 -9.73 -23.36 -20.43
N GLY A 330 -8.82 -22.66 -19.74
CA GLY A 330 -8.47 -21.28 -20.09
C GLY A 330 -7.47 -21.16 -21.24
N LEU A 331 -6.40 -21.97 -21.21
CA LEU A 331 -5.29 -21.90 -22.17
C LEU A 331 -5.63 -22.57 -23.51
N LEU A 332 -6.25 -23.75 -23.47
CA LEU A 332 -6.64 -24.49 -24.69
C LEU A 332 -8.09 -24.22 -25.12
N GLY A 333 -8.80 -23.36 -24.38
CA GLY A 333 -10.21 -23.05 -24.63
C GLY A 333 -10.44 -22.29 -25.93
N PRO A 334 -11.73 -22.04 -26.28
CA PRO A 334 -12.10 -21.21 -27.41
C PRO A 334 -11.37 -19.87 -27.39
N ARG A 335 -11.13 -19.27 -28.57
CA ARG A 335 -10.48 -17.96 -28.73
C ARG A 335 -10.99 -16.89 -27.75
N SER A 336 -12.29 -16.88 -27.45
CA SER A 336 -12.90 -15.92 -26.53
C SER A 336 -12.46 -16.09 -25.06
N GLN A 337 -12.07 -17.30 -24.65
CA GLN A 337 -11.50 -17.59 -23.32
C GLN A 337 -10.00 -17.28 -23.28
N ALA A 338 -9.25 -17.66 -24.32
CA ALA A 338 -7.83 -17.33 -24.43
C ALA A 338 -7.59 -15.81 -24.44
N LEU A 339 -8.43 -15.05 -25.17
CA LEU A 339 -8.44 -13.58 -25.20
C LEU A 339 -8.82 -12.94 -23.86
N ARG A 340 -9.45 -13.67 -22.94
CA ARG A 340 -9.76 -13.20 -21.58
C ARG A 340 -8.68 -13.59 -20.58
N SER A 341 -7.75 -14.46 -20.95
CA SER A 341 -6.68 -14.89 -20.04
C SER A 341 -5.64 -13.76 -19.90
N ASP A 342 -5.35 -13.39 -18.66
CA ASP A 342 -4.37 -12.35 -18.36
C ASP A 342 -2.96 -12.91 -18.10
N LEU A 343 -2.69 -14.11 -18.62
CA LEU A 343 -1.49 -14.87 -18.32
C LEU A 343 -0.25 -14.28 -19.00
N GLY A 344 -0.42 -13.42 -19.99
CA GLY A 344 0.70 -12.90 -20.78
C GLY A 344 1.36 -14.00 -21.62
N PRO A 345 2.23 -13.64 -22.57
CA PRO A 345 2.78 -14.60 -23.54
C PRO A 345 3.69 -15.65 -22.90
N ILE A 346 4.43 -15.29 -21.85
CA ILE A 346 5.41 -16.17 -21.20
C ILE A 346 4.69 -17.31 -20.47
N LEU A 347 3.68 -17.00 -19.64
CA LEU A 347 2.94 -18.05 -18.93
C LEU A 347 2.10 -18.91 -19.86
N VAL A 348 1.59 -18.35 -20.97
CA VAL A 348 0.93 -19.13 -22.03
C VAL A 348 1.93 -20.12 -22.65
N ALA A 349 3.13 -19.67 -23.01
CA ALA A 349 4.16 -20.53 -23.59
C ALA A 349 4.59 -21.64 -22.62
N ALA A 350 4.84 -21.30 -21.34
CA ALA A 350 5.15 -22.25 -20.29
C ALA A 350 4.02 -23.26 -20.08
N GLY A 351 2.77 -22.78 -20.03
CA GLY A 351 1.58 -23.61 -19.86
C GLY A 351 1.38 -24.60 -20.99
N ILE A 352 1.50 -24.16 -22.25
CA ILE A 352 1.39 -25.05 -23.42
C ILE A 352 2.52 -26.08 -23.43
N ARG A 353 3.75 -25.68 -23.09
CA ARG A 353 4.90 -26.60 -23.02
C ARG A 353 4.64 -27.73 -22.02
N ASN A 354 4.10 -27.42 -20.85
CA ASN A 354 3.81 -28.39 -19.79
C ASN A 354 2.80 -29.48 -20.21
N ILE A 355 1.87 -29.15 -21.10
CA ILE A 355 0.82 -30.07 -21.56
C ILE A 355 1.07 -30.59 -22.99
N ALA A 356 2.18 -30.21 -23.62
CA ALA A 356 2.44 -30.52 -25.02
C ALA A 356 2.37 -32.03 -25.30
N SER A 357 2.84 -32.87 -24.38
CA SER A 357 2.77 -34.34 -24.49
C SER A 357 1.34 -34.89 -24.41
N ALA A 358 0.43 -34.20 -23.72
CA ALA A 358 -0.97 -34.61 -23.55
C ALA A 358 -1.92 -34.08 -24.64
N ILE A 359 -1.49 -33.06 -25.40
CA ILE A 359 -2.31 -32.45 -26.47
C ILE A 359 -2.28 -33.31 -27.76
N PRO A 360 -3.41 -33.45 -28.50
CA PRO A 360 -3.44 -34.11 -29.82
C PRO A 360 -2.50 -33.48 -30.86
N PRO A 361 -1.96 -34.26 -31.83
CA PRO A 361 -1.01 -33.74 -32.82
C PRO A 361 -1.50 -32.52 -33.62
N SER A 362 -2.79 -32.44 -33.96
CA SER A 362 -3.36 -31.29 -34.67
C SER A 362 -3.28 -30.00 -33.84
N SER A 363 -3.61 -30.07 -32.56
CA SER A 363 -3.49 -28.95 -31.63
C SER A 363 -2.03 -28.58 -31.36
N ARG A 364 -1.09 -29.54 -31.37
CA ARG A 364 0.36 -29.24 -31.28
C ARG A 364 0.82 -28.34 -32.44
N LEU A 365 0.30 -28.55 -33.65
CA LEU A 365 0.56 -27.69 -34.80
C LEU A 365 -0.07 -26.31 -34.61
N THR A 366 -1.33 -26.25 -34.16
CA THR A 366 -2.04 -24.98 -33.88
C THR A 366 -1.29 -24.10 -32.88
N PHE A 367 -0.79 -24.69 -31.79
CA PHE A 367 -0.05 -23.99 -30.73
C PHE A 367 1.47 -23.94 -30.97
N ARG A 368 1.93 -24.44 -32.12
CA ARG A 368 3.33 -24.45 -32.54
C ARG A 368 4.28 -25.03 -31.48
N THR A 369 3.89 -26.13 -30.83
CA THR A 369 4.63 -26.69 -29.68
C THR A 369 6.00 -27.25 -30.03
N ALA A 370 6.30 -27.43 -31.33
CA ALA A 370 7.63 -27.80 -31.81
C ALA A 370 8.65 -26.65 -31.74
N ARG A 371 8.20 -25.41 -31.50
CA ARG A 371 9.08 -24.26 -31.30
C ARG A 371 9.55 -24.19 -29.86
N ALA A 372 10.68 -23.52 -29.65
CA ALA A 372 11.12 -23.12 -28.32
C ALA A 372 10.07 -22.24 -27.60
N TRP A 373 9.24 -21.52 -28.39
CA TRP A 373 8.19 -20.62 -27.89
C TRP A 373 6.83 -21.06 -28.43
N ALA A 374 6.15 -21.91 -27.67
CA ALA A 374 4.76 -22.24 -27.97
C ALA A 374 3.90 -20.98 -27.82
N ALA A 375 2.96 -20.77 -28.75
CA ALA A 375 2.19 -19.55 -28.80
C ALA A 375 0.77 -19.82 -29.28
N HIS A 376 -0.17 -18.96 -28.88
CA HIS A 376 -1.48 -18.94 -29.53
C HIS A 376 -1.34 -18.60 -31.02
N PRO A 377 -2.29 -19.07 -31.86
CA PRO A 377 -2.36 -18.64 -33.25
C PRO A 377 -2.36 -17.11 -33.35
N PRO A 378 -1.69 -16.53 -34.38
CA PRO A 378 -1.61 -15.08 -34.54
C PRO A 378 -2.99 -14.40 -34.52
N GLU A 379 -4.00 -15.05 -35.10
CA GLU A 379 -5.38 -14.58 -35.11
C GLU A 379 -6.03 -14.48 -33.72
N TRP A 380 -5.50 -15.16 -32.69
CA TRP A 380 -6.03 -15.11 -31.32
C TRP A 380 -5.52 -13.92 -30.52
N THR A 381 -4.51 -13.20 -31.00
CA THR A 381 -4.04 -11.99 -30.32
C THR A 381 -4.88 -10.79 -30.79
N SER A 382 -5.41 -9.98 -29.87
CA SER A 382 -6.20 -8.80 -30.26
C SER A 382 -5.26 -7.69 -30.75
N PRO A 383 -5.66 -6.88 -31.74
CA PRO A 383 -4.89 -5.72 -32.20
C PRO A 383 -4.47 -4.74 -31.11
N ARG A 384 -5.21 -4.68 -30.00
CA ARG A 384 -4.89 -3.79 -28.86
C ARG A 384 -3.78 -4.34 -27.96
N ASP A 385 -3.53 -5.66 -27.99
CA ASP A 385 -2.52 -6.32 -27.15
C ASP A 385 -1.16 -6.48 -27.87
N HIS A 386 -1.12 -6.24 -29.19
CA HIS A 386 0.04 -6.54 -30.03
C HIS A 386 1.31 -5.73 -29.73
N GLY A 387 1.19 -4.53 -29.14
CA GLY A 387 2.35 -3.65 -28.96
C GLY A 387 3.25 -4.03 -27.78
N GLN A 388 2.67 -4.56 -26.70
CA GLN A 388 3.39 -4.73 -25.43
C GLN A 388 3.53 -6.19 -24.98
N HIS A 389 2.75 -7.11 -25.56
CA HIS A 389 2.65 -8.49 -25.09
C HIS A 389 3.05 -9.55 -26.13
N ILE A 390 3.75 -9.16 -27.20
CA ILE A 390 4.33 -10.11 -28.14
C ILE A 390 5.81 -10.27 -27.80
N LEU A 391 6.24 -11.51 -27.54
CA LEU A 391 7.66 -11.86 -27.39
C LEU A 391 8.45 -11.42 -28.63
N GLN A 392 9.66 -10.91 -28.44
CA GLN A 392 10.46 -10.34 -29.53
C GLN A 392 10.64 -11.33 -30.68
N GLU A 393 10.78 -12.62 -30.35
CA GLU A 393 10.99 -13.71 -31.28
C GLU A 393 9.74 -14.01 -32.14
N HIS A 394 8.55 -13.61 -31.69
CA HIS A 394 7.34 -13.68 -32.51
C HIS A 394 7.22 -12.49 -33.49
N GLN A 395 7.95 -11.40 -33.25
CA GLN A 395 7.90 -10.20 -34.09
C GLN A 395 8.75 -10.36 -35.36
N THR A 396 9.91 -11.02 -35.26
CA THR A 396 10.84 -11.23 -36.39
C THR A 396 10.26 -12.06 -37.53
N GLU A 397 9.21 -12.86 -37.29
CA GLU A 397 8.52 -13.61 -38.34
C GLU A 397 7.50 -12.78 -39.13
N ARG A 398 7.05 -11.65 -38.59
CA ARG A 398 6.33 -10.62 -39.35
C ARG A 398 7.35 -9.73 -40.03
N ALA A 399 8.20 -10.30 -40.89
CA ALA A 399 8.71 -9.50 -41.98
C ALA A 399 7.48 -8.90 -42.68
N PRO A 400 7.38 -7.56 -42.85
CA PRO A 400 6.30 -7.00 -43.65
C PRO A 400 6.34 -7.76 -44.99
N PRO A 401 5.19 -8.21 -45.54
CA PRO A 401 5.20 -8.89 -46.82
C PRO A 401 6.02 -8.03 -47.75
N ALA A 402 7.18 -8.55 -48.19
CA ALA A 402 8.14 -7.81 -49.00
C ALA A 402 7.32 -7.07 -50.03
N ALA A 403 7.39 -5.73 -50.02
CA ALA A 403 6.51 -4.86 -50.80
C ALA A 403 6.41 -5.46 -52.20
N ARG A 404 5.32 -6.20 -52.43
CA ARG A 404 5.13 -6.94 -53.65
C ARG A 404 4.98 -5.82 -54.63
N LYS A 405 6.01 -5.58 -55.46
CA LYS A 405 5.99 -4.58 -56.53
C LYS A 405 4.74 -4.89 -57.34
N LEU A 406 3.62 -4.25 -56.99
CA LEU A 406 2.44 -4.19 -57.82
C LEU A 406 2.97 -3.52 -59.08
N GLY A 407 2.88 -4.23 -60.20
CA GLY A 407 3.19 -3.68 -61.51
C GLY A 407 2.43 -2.37 -61.75
N PRO A 408 2.82 -1.60 -62.78
CA PRO A 408 2.32 -0.26 -63.01
C PRO A 408 0.80 -0.22 -62.94
N ALA A 409 0.30 0.66 -62.07
CA ALA A 409 -1.11 0.82 -61.76
C ALA A 409 -1.89 1.17 -63.04
N VAL A 410 -2.89 0.35 -63.37
CA VAL A 410 -4.00 0.79 -64.21
C VAL A 410 -4.74 1.85 -63.42
N SER A 411 -4.72 3.08 -63.95
CA SER A 411 -5.41 4.24 -63.41
C SER A 411 -6.92 3.98 -63.44
N LEU A 412 -7.49 3.66 -62.27
CA LEU A 412 -8.93 3.65 -62.06
C LEU A 412 -9.31 4.96 -61.37
N ASP A 413 -10.09 5.77 -62.11
CA ASP A 413 -10.65 7.04 -61.66
C ASP A 413 -11.40 6.89 -60.34
N TYR A 414 -10.82 7.44 -59.28
CA TYR A 414 -11.45 7.52 -57.97
C TYR A 414 -12.32 8.79 -57.89
N ARG A 415 -13.65 8.62 -57.95
CA ARG A 415 -14.61 9.67 -57.59
C ARG A 415 -14.56 9.95 -56.08
N PRO A 416 -14.43 11.21 -55.63
CA PRO A 416 -14.41 11.53 -54.22
C PRO A 416 -15.80 11.36 -53.59
N THR A 417 -15.85 10.57 -52.52
CA THR A 417 -17.04 10.44 -51.66
C THR A 417 -17.14 11.64 -50.71
N ARG A 418 -18.38 12.13 -50.54
CA ARG A 418 -18.74 13.34 -49.78
C ARG A 418 -18.28 13.30 -48.31
N PRO A 419 -17.90 14.44 -47.72
CA PRO A 419 -17.53 14.53 -46.31
C PRO A 419 -18.72 14.30 -45.38
N ARG A 420 -18.54 13.40 -44.41
CA ARG A 420 -19.48 13.18 -43.30
C ARG A 420 -19.52 14.40 -42.37
N ARG A 421 -20.72 14.90 -42.10
CA ARG A 421 -20.99 16.00 -41.16
C ARG A 421 -20.57 15.65 -39.72
N PRO A 422 -20.00 16.58 -38.95
CA PRO A 422 -19.65 16.37 -37.55
C PRO A 422 -20.89 16.36 -36.64
N ARG A 423 -20.96 15.37 -35.76
CA ARG A 423 -21.96 15.26 -34.69
C ARG A 423 -21.74 16.39 -33.66
N ARG A 424 -22.72 17.30 -33.55
CA ARG A 424 -22.79 18.31 -32.48
C ARG A 424 -22.92 17.63 -31.11
N ARG A 425 -21.88 17.73 -30.27
CA ARG A 425 -21.99 17.49 -28.81
C ARG A 425 -22.54 18.76 -28.17
N ARG A 426 -23.72 18.66 -27.53
CA ARG A 426 -24.27 19.70 -26.65
C ARG A 426 -23.45 19.73 -25.36
N ALA A 427 -22.60 20.73 -25.21
CA ALA A 427 -22.10 21.17 -23.90
C ALA A 427 -23.18 22.10 -23.30
N ARG A 428 -23.70 21.74 -22.13
CA ARG A 428 -24.47 22.68 -21.29
C ARG A 428 -23.48 23.32 -20.32
N ALA A 429 -23.26 24.61 -20.50
CA ALA A 429 -22.69 25.49 -19.49
C ALA A 429 -23.74 25.69 -18.38
N ILE A 430 -23.31 25.54 -17.12
CA ILE A 430 -24.02 26.06 -15.96
C ILE A 430 -23.01 26.97 -15.27
N HIS A 431 -23.21 28.27 -15.43
CA HIS A 431 -22.68 29.29 -14.53
C HIS A 431 -23.77 30.36 -14.36
N ASP A 432 -23.90 30.77 -13.11
CA ASP A 432 -24.49 32.01 -12.59
C ASP A 432 -26.02 32.13 -12.51
N LEU A 433 -26.51 31.95 -11.27
CA LEU A 433 -27.44 32.87 -10.61
C LEU A 433 -27.47 32.57 -9.11
N ALA A 434 -26.62 33.27 -8.37
CA ALA A 434 -26.69 33.37 -6.92
C ALA A 434 -26.71 34.86 -6.53
N ALA A 435 -27.92 35.42 -6.37
CA ALA A 435 -28.16 36.59 -5.52
C ALA A 435 -29.66 36.82 -5.30
N THR A 436 -30.01 37.13 -4.05
CA THR A 436 -31.31 37.62 -3.52
C THR A 436 -32.40 36.55 -3.42
N ARG A 437 -32.95 36.19 -2.25
CA ARG A 437 -33.69 37.05 -1.31
C ARG A 437 -33.95 36.30 0.00
N ALA A 438 -34.05 37.09 1.08
CA ALA A 438 -34.35 36.69 2.45
C ALA A 438 -35.85 36.42 2.69
N ASP A 439 -36.10 35.71 3.79
CA ASP A 439 -37.27 35.67 4.67
C ASP A 439 -38.68 35.39 4.10
N TYR A 440 -39.26 34.25 4.49
CA TYR A 440 -40.53 34.19 5.23
C TYR A 440 -40.75 32.80 5.87
N ALA A 441 -41.51 32.81 6.95
CA ALA A 441 -41.65 31.84 8.04
C ALA A 441 -42.58 30.64 7.77
N MET A 442 -42.51 29.62 8.68
CA MET A 442 -43.58 28.76 9.27
C MET A 442 -44.64 28.12 8.33
N GLU A 443 -45.12 26.87 8.41
CA GLU A 443 -44.93 25.63 9.20
C GLU A 443 -45.75 24.51 8.44
N PRO A 444 -46.25 23.38 8.99
CA PRO A 444 -45.88 22.04 8.54
C PRO A 444 -47.00 21.18 7.89
N HIS A 445 -46.66 19.91 7.66
CA HIS A 445 -47.46 18.74 7.25
C HIS A 445 -47.48 18.37 5.75
N ARG A 446 -46.82 17.23 5.46
CA ARG A 446 -47.51 16.07 4.87
C ARG A 446 -46.75 14.77 5.14
N THR A 447 -47.44 13.90 5.86
CA THR A 447 -47.20 12.48 6.05
C THR A 447 -47.03 11.76 4.72
N ARG A 448 -45.95 10.99 4.57
CA ARG A 448 -45.88 9.90 3.59
C ARG A 448 -45.43 8.61 4.29
N THR A 449 -46.43 7.75 4.46
CA THR A 449 -46.31 6.32 4.75
C THR A 449 -45.40 5.66 3.72
N ARG A 450 -44.33 5.02 4.19
CA ARG A 450 -43.48 4.16 3.36
C ARG A 450 -43.67 2.72 3.85
N THR A 451 -44.38 1.95 3.04
CA THR A 451 -44.54 0.50 3.14
C THR A 451 -43.16 -0.17 3.03
N ALA A 452 -42.74 -0.80 4.12
CA ALA A 452 -41.57 -1.68 4.15
C ALA A 452 -41.97 -3.07 3.65
N ARG A 453 -41.36 -3.52 2.54
CA ARG A 453 -41.39 -4.92 2.14
C ARG A 453 -40.38 -5.68 3.01
N HIS A 454 -40.90 -6.57 3.86
CA HIS A 454 -40.15 -7.58 4.58
C HIS A 454 -39.48 -8.55 3.59
N ILE A 455 -38.17 -8.74 3.74
CA ILE A 455 -37.42 -9.88 3.18
C ILE A 455 -37.19 -10.85 4.35
N PRO A 456 -37.59 -12.13 4.27
CA PRO A 456 -37.35 -13.09 5.34
C PRO A 456 -35.88 -13.54 5.30
N THR A 457 -35.16 -13.32 6.40
CA THR A 457 -33.85 -13.93 6.62
C THR A 457 -34.04 -15.29 7.28
N LEU A 458 -33.70 -16.35 6.55
CA LEU A 458 -33.59 -17.70 7.09
C LEU A 458 -32.39 -17.78 8.04
N ARG A 459 -32.65 -17.84 9.34
CA ARG A 459 -31.67 -18.20 10.37
C ARG A 459 -31.30 -19.68 10.21
N ARG A 460 -30.04 -19.97 9.89
CA ARG A 460 -29.45 -21.30 10.12
C ARG A 460 -28.98 -21.36 11.58
N ASN A 461 -29.48 -22.35 12.31
CA ASN A 461 -28.98 -22.73 13.63
C ASN A 461 -27.57 -23.33 13.51
N PRO A 462 -26.60 -22.94 14.35
CA PRO A 462 -25.34 -23.66 14.45
C PRO A 462 -25.53 -24.94 15.27
N THR A 463 -25.02 -26.04 14.75
CA THR A 463 -24.86 -27.33 15.45
C THR A 463 -23.85 -27.22 16.59
N PRO A 464 -24.05 -27.93 17.71
CA PRO A 464 -23.13 -27.90 18.84
C PRO A 464 -21.86 -28.72 18.55
N VAL A 465 -20.70 -28.14 18.87
CA VAL A 465 -19.38 -28.76 18.82
C VAL A 465 -19.17 -29.57 20.11
N PRO A 466 -18.71 -30.84 20.06
CA PRO A 466 -18.37 -31.62 21.25
C PRO A 466 -17.03 -31.17 21.86
N PRO A 467 -16.85 -31.30 23.19
CA PRO A 467 -15.61 -30.91 23.87
C PRO A 467 -14.46 -31.89 23.57
N PRO A 468 -13.19 -31.44 23.63
CA PRO A 468 -12.03 -32.27 23.39
C PRO A 468 -11.76 -33.23 24.56
N SER A 469 -11.62 -34.52 24.22
CA SER A 469 -11.22 -35.58 25.13
C SER A 469 -9.76 -35.43 25.58
N SER A 470 -9.57 -35.66 26.88
CA SER A 470 -8.32 -35.70 27.63
C SER A 470 -7.27 -36.66 27.05
N LEU A 471 -6.06 -36.14 26.81
CA LEU A 471 -4.85 -36.90 26.49
C LEU A 471 -4.41 -37.75 27.68
N ALA A 472 -4.32 -39.06 27.45
CA ALA A 472 -3.74 -40.03 28.35
C ALA A 472 -2.20 -39.94 28.32
N LYS A 473 -1.60 -40.10 29.52
CA LYS A 473 -0.17 -40.24 29.78
C LYS A 473 0.38 -41.53 29.18
N CYS A 474 1.52 -41.47 28.50
CA CYS A 474 2.41 -42.62 28.30
C CYS A 474 3.70 -42.42 29.11
N PRO A 475 4.25 -43.48 29.74
CA PRO A 475 5.42 -43.39 30.60
C PRO A 475 6.73 -43.55 29.84
N ALA A 476 7.78 -43.04 30.49
CA ALA A 476 9.18 -43.15 30.12
C ALA A 476 9.68 -44.61 30.14
N GLY A 477 10.63 -44.92 29.26
CA GLY A 477 11.40 -46.16 29.27
C GLY A 477 12.72 -46.01 28.52
N HIS A 478 13.81 -46.18 29.28
CA HIS A 478 15.19 -46.62 29.00
C HIS A 478 15.72 -46.58 27.55
N GLY A 479 16.92 -46.08 27.25
CA GLY A 479 18.20 -46.35 27.90
C GLY A 479 18.99 -47.35 27.03
N GLY A 480 20.01 -46.86 26.30
CA GLY A 480 20.85 -47.71 25.45
C GLY A 480 21.98 -46.93 24.78
N SER A 481 23.15 -46.95 25.41
CA SER A 481 24.43 -46.56 24.82
C SER A 481 24.88 -47.59 23.79
N LEU A 482 25.38 -47.16 22.63
CA LEU A 482 26.46 -47.81 21.88
C LEU A 482 27.10 -46.78 20.91
N HIS A 483 28.39 -46.52 21.06
CA HIS A 483 29.32 -45.93 20.08
C HIS A 483 30.26 -47.07 19.57
N PRO A 484 31.13 -46.86 18.57
CA PRO A 484 30.92 -46.29 17.23
C PRO A 484 31.55 -47.20 16.14
N VAL A 485 31.19 -47.01 14.86
CA VAL A 485 32.07 -47.43 13.74
C VAL A 485 32.14 -46.30 12.73
N ALA A 486 33.37 -45.91 12.45
CA ALA A 486 33.77 -44.88 11.49
C ALA A 486 34.12 -45.51 10.14
N THR A 487 33.68 -44.87 9.06
CA THR A 487 34.33 -44.74 7.74
C THR A 487 33.62 -43.55 7.07
N GLY A 488 34.24 -42.38 6.90
CA GLY A 488 35.04 -42.00 5.71
C GLY A 488 34.11 -41.93 4.47
N THR A 489 33.86 -40.82 3.78
CA THR A 489 34.79 -39.80 3.28
C THR A 489 34.07 -38.52 2.77
N ALA A 490 34.71 -37.38 3.03
CA ALA A 490 34.87 -36.16 2.22
C ALA A 490 33.74 -35.65 1.28
N ALA A 491 33.19 -34.47 1.60
CA ALA A 491 33.41 -33.20 0.87
C ALA A 491 32.46 -32.09 1.41
N ASP A 492 32.93 -30.84 1.37
CA ASP A 492 32.20 -29.57 1.58
C ASP A 492 31.81 -29.11 3.00
N GLN A 493 32.73 -28.39 3.65
CA GLN A 493 32.36 -27.32 4.59
C GLN A 493 33.46 -26.26 4.76
N LEU A 494 33.47 -25.26 3.89
CA LEU A 494 34.13 -23.97 4.12
C LEU A 494 33.12 -22.86 3.83
N GLN A 495 32.48 -22.34 4.87
CA GLN A 495 32.02 -20.94 5.05
C GLN A 495 30.96 -20.90 6.14
N ARG A 496 31.41 -20.62 7.37
CA ARG A 496 30.67 -19.90 8.42
C ARG A 496 31.50 -19.94 9.71
N THR A 497 32.20 -18.84 10.01
CA THR A 497 32.53 -18.35 11.37
C THR A 497 33.50 -17.18 11.29
N ALA A 498 32.98 -15.94 11.24
CA ALA A 498 33.72 -14.73 11.63
C ALA A 498 32.78 -13.53 11.76
N ALA A 499 32.11 -13.39 12.90
CA ALA A 499 31.52 -12.11 13.33
C ALA A 499 31.16 -12.12 14.83
N ARG A 500 32.15 -12.34 15.70
CA ARG A 500 32.08 -11.95 17.12
C ARG A 500 33.50 -11.70 17.63
N CYS A 501 33.92 -10.44 17.63
CA CYS A 501 34.83 -9.82 18.61
C CYS A 501 35.34 -8.48 18.03
N SER A 502 34.72 -7.38 18.42
CA SER A 502 35.44 -6.09 18.46
C SER A 502 34.80 -5.19 19.50
N GLN A 503 35.20 -5.39 20.76
CA GLN A 503 35.10 -4.41 21.82
C GLN A 503 36.30 -4.63 22.75
N ARG A 504 37.08 -3.55 22.91
CA ARG A 504 38.16 -3.28 23.90
C ARG A 504 39.61 -3.35 23.40
N GLY A 505 40.25 -2.18 23.48
CA GLY A 505 41.69 -1.92 23.53
C GLY A 505 41.88 -0.42 23.26
N ARG A 506 41.81 0.50 24.24
CA ARG A 506 42.80 0.81 25.30
C ARG A 506 44.24 0.61 24.84
N THR A 507 44.86 1.68 24.35
CA THR A 507 46.31 1.86 24.30
C THR A 507 46.72 2.83 25.40
N CYS A 508 47.43 2.29 26.40
CA CYS A 508 48.34 3.03 27.26
C CYS A 508 49.74 2.64 26.81
N GLU A 509 50.49 3.57 26.22
CA GLU A 509 51.96 3.45 26.16
C GLU A 509 52.57 4.76 26.63
N GLY A 510 53.22 4.69 27.79
CA GLY A 510 54.12 5.71 28.27
C GLY A 510 55.54 5.39 27.83
N GLY A 511 56.18 6.34 27.15
CA GLY A 511 57.63 6.37 26.94
C GLY A 511 58.25 7.44 27.83
N ARG A 512 59.11 7.03 28.77
CA ARG A 512 59.93 7.91 29.63
C ARG A 512 61.26 8.22 28.93
N ARG A 513 61.68 9.51 29.04
CA ARG A 513 63.05 10.05 29.32
C ARG A 513 64.13 9.83 28.23
N ALA A 514 65.11 10.72 27.97
CA ALA A 514 65.65 11.96 28.57
C ALA A 514 66.61 12.63 27.51
N PRO A 515 67.62 13.45 27.87
CA PRO A 515 67.59 14.85 28.36
C PRO A 515 68.42 15.82 27.48
N ARG A 516 68.05 17.11 27.48
CA ARG A 516 68.92 18.29 27.76
C ARG A 516 68.10 19.57 27.65
#